data_AF-A0AAV1CN68-F1
#
_entry.id   AF-A0AAV1CN68-F1
#
_cell.length_a   1.000
_cell.length_b   1.000
_cell.length_c   1.000
_cell.angle_alpha   90.00
_cell.angle_beta   90.00
_cell.angle_gamma   90.00
#
_symmetry.space_group_name_H-M   'P 1'
#
loop_
_entity.id
_entity.type
_entity.pdbx_description
1 polymer ?
#
loop_
_entity_poly.entity_id
_entity_poly.type
_entity_poly.pdbx_seq_one_letter_code
_entity_poly.pdbx_strand_id
1 'polypeptide(L)'
;MGSGDDDFGFRVMGLGSNYGIDTSIASEPSSSSSVPIDSSNIGFKLLKKHGWKEGTGLGVAEQGRLEPVEAHMKTNKRGLGAEKVKKAKGKSKDPENPMDQDSEKET
;
A
#
# COMPACT_ATOMS: atom_id res chain seq x y z
N MET A 1 38.46 25.38 31.20
CA MET A 1 37.17 25.57 30.52
C MET A 1 37.31 24.99 29.13
N GLY A 2 36.66 23.85 28.88
CA GLY A 2 36.49 23.34 27.52
C GLY A 2 35.24 23.95 26.91
N SER A 3 35.30 24.24 25.62
CA SER A 3 34.16 24.26 24.72
C SER A 3 34.67 23.75 23.38
N GLY A 4 34.44 22.46 23.13
CA GLY A 4 34.58 21.88 21.81
C GLY A 4 33.38 22.34 20.98
N ASP A 5 33.67 22.97 19.85
CA ASP A 5 32.69 23.24 18.81
C ASP A 5 32.48 21.93 18.03
N ASP A 6 31.57 21.09 18.50
CA ASP A 6 31.12 19.87 17.81
C ASP A 6 30.10 20.24 16.72
N ASP A 7 30.60 20.56 15.52
CA ASP A 7 29.84 20.65 14.28
C ASP A 7 29.28 19.26 13.92
N PHE A 8 27.99 19.01 14.19
CA PHE A 8 27.25 17.83 13.72
C PHE A 8 26.95 17.89 12.21
N GLY A 9 27.98 18.09 11.39
CA GLY A 9 27.91 18.06 9.93
C GLY A 9 28.16 16.66 9.38
N PHE A 10 27.10 15.93 9.00
CA PHE A 10 27.24 14.68 8.24
C PHE A 10 27.68 15.00 6.79
N ARG A 11 28.99 15.11 6.57
CA ARG A 11 29.57 15.25 5.22
C ARG A 11 29.94 13.87 4.66
N VAL A 12 29.00 13.26 3.93
CA VAL A 12 29.30 12.17 2.98
C VAL A 12 29.65 12.79 1.63
N MET A 13 30.89 12.61 1.18
CA MET A 13 31.28 12.66 -0.23
C MET A 13 31.86 11.28 -0.56
N GLY A 14 31.22 10.55 -1.47
CA GLY A 14 31.73 9.28 -1.95
C GLY A 14 30.74 8.56 -2.86
N LEU A 15 31.00 8.60 -4.17
CA LEU A 15 30.41 7.74 -5.17
C LEU A 15 30.80 6.29 -4.85
N GLY A 16 29.82 5.41 -4.62
CA GLY A 16 30.07 4.00 -4.33
C GLY A 16 28.80 3.18 -4.45
N SER A 17 28.66 2.50 -5.58
CA SER A 17 27.84 1.32 -5.88
C SER A 17 26.82 0.90 -4.82
N ASN A 18 25.57 1.31 -5.02
CA ASN A 18 24.46 0.81 -4.21
C ASN A 18 24.11 -0.60 -4.69
N TYR A 19 24.30 -1.58 -3.81
CA TYR A 19 24.01 -2.99 -4.02
C TYR A 19 22.60 -3.18 -4.60
N GLY A 20 22.54 -3.91 -5.72
CA GLY A 20 21.28 -4.25 -6.39
C GLY A 20 20.40 -5.05 -5.43
N ILE A 21 19.27 -4.46 -5.07
CA ILE A 21 18.19 -5.16 -4.37
C ILE A 21 17.46 -5.98 -5.44
N ASP A 22 17.85 -7.23 -5.62
CA ASP A 22 17.11 -8.24 -6.38
C ASP A 22 15.84 -8.60 -5.60
N THR A 23 14.84 -7.72 -5.71
CA THR A 23 13.51 -7.91 -5.13
C THR A 23 12.74 -8.93 -5.95
N SER A 24 13.16 -10.20 -5.91
CA SER A 24 12.27 -11.32 -6.24
C SER A 24 11.29 -11.49 -5.07
N ILE A 25 10.34 -10.57 -4.97
CA ILE A 25 9.21 -10.73 -4.08
C ILE A 25 8.41 -11.91 -4.65
N ALA A 26 8.61 -13.09 -4.06
CA ALA A 26 7.66 -14.17 -4.20
C ALA A 26 6.31 -13.58 -3.81
N SER A 27 5.29 -13.83 -4.64
CA SER A 27 3.93 -13.36 -4.44
C SER A 27 3.39 -13.88 -3.10
N GLU A 28 3.64 -13.13 -2.02
CA GLU A 28 3.04 -13.35 -0.71
C GLU A 28 1.51 -13.31 -0.87
N PRO A 29 0.76 -14.22 -0.21
CA PRO A 29 -0.68 -14.23 -0.31
C PRO A 29 -1.25 -12.93 0.30
N SER A 30 -1.59 -11.98 -0.57
CA SER A 30 -2.29 -10.76 -0.21
C SER A 30 -3.67 -11.13 0.33
N SER A 31 -3.91 -10.84 1.61
CA SER A 31 -5.22 -11.02 2.23
C SER A 31 -6.22 -10.08 1.54
N SER A 32 -7.10 -10.64 0.72
CA SER A 32 -8.20 -9.94 0.07
C SER A 32 -9.50 -10.31 0.75
N SER A 33 -10.39 -9.34 0.98
CA SER A 33 -11.68 -9.55 1.64
C SER A 33 -12.51 -10.66 0.96
N SER A 34 -12.38 -10.79 -0.36
CA SER A 34 -13.14 -11.78 -1.15
C SER A 34 -12.63 -13.22 -1.00
N VAL A 35 -11.48 -13.45 -0.36
CA VAL A 35 -10.87 -14.78 -0.27
C VAL A 35 -11.09 -15.35 1.13
N PRO A 36 -11.80 -16.50 1.25
CA PRO A 36 -11.99 -17.17 2.53
C PRO A 36 -10.67 -17.59 3.19
N ILE A 37 -10.68 -17.74 4.52
CA ILE A 37 -9.52 -18.24 5.27
C ILE A 37 -9.23 -19.68 4.86
N ASP A 38 -7.98 -19.97 4.49
CA ASP A 38 -7.57 -21.30 4.09
C ASP A 38 -7.64 -22.32 5.25
N SER A 39 -7.99 -23.55 4.91
CA SER A 39 -8.07 -24.71 5.80
C SER A 39 -6.75 -25.10 6.46
N SER A 40 -5.62 -24.74 5.84
CA SER A 40 -4.29 -24.95 6.42
C SER A 40 -4.04 -24.06 7.64
N ASN A 41 -4.71 -22.91 7.71
CA ASN A 41 -4.55 -21.90 8.75
C ASN A 41 -4.97 -22.45 10.13
N ILE A 42 -4.14 -22.20 11.15
CA ILE A 42 -4.39 -22.68 12.51
C ILE A 42 -5.70 -22.09 13.07
N GLY A 43 -5.97 -20.81 12.82
CA GLY A 43 -7.20 -20.13 13.23
C GLY A 43 -8.45 -20.76 12.62
N PHE A 44 -8.40 -21.13 11.33
CA PHE A 44 -9.52 -21.85 10.68
C PHE A 44 -9.85 -23.16 11.40
N LYS A 45 -8.82 -23.96 11.72
CA LYS A 45 -8.99 -25.23 12.43
C LYS A 45 -9.56 -25.03 13.83
N LEU A 46 -9.13 -23.99 14.53
CA LEU A 46 -9.64 -23.64 15.86
C LEU A 46 -11.12 -23.23 15.80
N LEU A 47 -11.49 -22.36 14.87
CA LEU A 47 -12.88 -21.94 14.68
C LEU A 47 -13.78 -23.15 14.40
N LYS A 48 -13.39 -24.02 13.47
CA LYS A 48 -14.11 -25.27 13.17
C LYS A 48 -14.26 -26.17 14.40
N LYS A 49 -13.18 -26.36 15.17
CA LYS A 49 -13.21 -27.16 16.42
C LYS A 49 -14.17 -26.60 17.46
N HIS A 50 -14.34 -25.29 17.53
CA HIS A 50 -15.28 -24.61 18.42
C HIS A 50 -16.69 -24.46 17.83
N GLY A 51 -17.00 -25.17 16.74
CA GLY A 51 -18.35 -25.24 16.18
C GLY A 51 -18.71 -24.15 15.18
N TRP A 52 -17.77 -23.27 14.82
CA TRP A 52 -17.97 -22.31 13.73
C TRP A 52 -17.99 -23.02 12.37
N LYS A 53 -18.87 -22.58 11.47
CA LYS A 53 -19.02 -23.12 10.12
C LYS A 53 -18.54 -22.10 9.09
N GLU A 54 -17.97 -22.58 8.01
CA GLU A 54 -17.54 -21.69 6.92
C GLU A 54 -18.75 -21.01 6.28
N GLY A 55 -18.58 -19.74 5.88
CA GLY A 55 -19.68 -18.95 5.33
C GLY A 55 -20.72 -18.48 6.35
N THR A 56 -20.57 -18.79 7.65
CA THR A 56 -21.47 -18.32 8.72
C THR A 56 -20.84 -17.23 9.57
N GLY A 57 -21.66 -16.32 10.07
CA GLY A 57 -21.24 -15.26 10.97
C GLY A 57 -20.87 -15.80 12.35
N LEU A 58 -20.07 -15.06 13.11
CA LEU A 58 -19.75 -15.41 14.49
C LEU A 58 -20.88 -15.04 15.45
N GLY A 59 -21.04 -15.80 16.53
CA GLY A 59 -22.03 -15.55 17.58
C GLY A 59 -23.17 -16.58 17.61
N VAL A 60 -23.98 -16.54 18.66
CA VAL A 60 -25.04 -17.55 18.93
C VAL A 60 -26.07 -17.62 17.81
N ALA A 61 -26.40 -16.48 17.20
CA ALA A 61 -27.36 -16.38 16.10
C ALA A 61 -26.67 -16.10 14.76
N GLU A 62 -25.37 -16.42 14.63
CA GLU A 62 -24.56 -16.16 13.43
C GLU A 62 -24.58 -14.67 13.00
N GLN A 63 -24.80 -13.76 13.94
CA GLN A 63 -25.05 -12.34 13.68
C GLN A 63 -23.79 -11.53 13.32
N GLY A 64 -22.61 -12.10 13.52
CA GLY A 64 -21.34 -11.48 13.18
C GLY A 64 -21.19 -11.30 11.68
N ARG A 65 -20.48 -10.25 11.26
CA ARG A 65 -20.29 -9.97 9.84
C ARG A 65 -19.39 -11.03 9.20
N LEU A 66 -19.76 -11.46 7.99
CA LEU A 66 -18.99 -12.41 7.17
C LEU A 66 -17.71 -11.77 6.62
N GLU A 67 -17.82 -10.52 6.20
CA GLU A 67 -16.74 -9.79 5.53
C GLU A 67 -15.91 -8.93 6.52
N PRO A 68 -14.59 -8.80 6.31
CA PRO A 68 -13.73 -7.87 7.05
C PRO A 68 -14.19 -6.40 6.94
N VAL A 69 -13.84 -5.56 7.92
CA VAL A 69 -14.12 -4.11 7.82
C VAL A 69 -13.04 -3.52 6.93
N GLU A 70 -13.40 -2.71 5.94
CA GLU A 70 -12.41 -1.92 5.22
C GLU A 70 -11.81 -0.83 6.12
N ALA A 71 -10.49 -0.79 6.19
CA ALA A 71 -9.76 0.26 6.90
C ALA A 71 -9.26 1.30 5.89
N HIS A 72 -9.68 2.56 6.06
CA HIS A 72 -9.16 3.66 5.27
C HIS A 72 -7.94 4.29 5.94
N MET A 73 -6.77 4.17 5.31
CA MET A 73 -5.55 4.79 5.80
C MET A 73 -5.56 6.30 5.55
N LYS A 74 -5.40 7.08 6.63
CA LYS A 74 -5.28 8.53 6.56
C LYS A 74 -3.85 8.94 6.27
N THR A 75 -3.63 9.58 5.12
CA THR A 75 -2.30 10.05 4.69
C THR A 75 -1.93 11.43 5.24
N ASN A 76 -2.90 12.20 5.73
CA ASN A 76 -2.67 13.54 6.24
C ASN A 76 -2.57 13.58 7.78
N LYS A 77 -1.88 14.59 8.31
CA LYS A 77 -1.67 14.77 9.76
C LYS A 77 -2.69 15.72 10.41
N ARG A 78 -3.72 16.18 9.68
CA ARG A 78 -4.73 17.11 10.21
C ARG A 78 -5.65 16.40 11.21
N GLY A 79 -6.34 17.14 12.08
CA GLY A 79 -7.33 16.56 13.00
C GLY A 79 -8.51 15.87 12.29
N LEU A 80 -9.25 15.03 13.02
CA LEU A 80 -10.57 14.57 12.57
C LEU A 80 -11.52 15.78 12.54
N GLY A 81 -12.42 15.84 11.55
CA GLY A 81 -13.33 16.99 11.37
C GLY A 81 -12.72 18.23 10.72
N ALA A 82 -11.40 18.27 10.46
CA ALA A 82 -10.79 19.37 9.71
C ALA A 82 -11.35 19.43 8.29
N GLU A 83 -11.62 20.64 7.79
CA GLU A 83 -12.12 20.84 6.43
C GLU A 83 -11.19 20.18 5.40
N LYS A 84 -11.81 19.45 4.47
CA LYS A 84 -11.09 18.79 3.38
C LYS A 84 -10.46 19.88 2.52
N VAL A 85 -9.13 19.95 2.49
CA VAL A 85 -8.45 20.79 1.51
C VAL A 85 -8.79 20.22 0.14
N LYS A 86 -9.45 21.02 -0.70
CA LYS A 86 -9.60 20.70 -2.12
C LYS A 86 -8.19 20.53 -2.65
N LYS A 87 -7.78 19.28 -2.93
CA LYS A 87 -6.52 19.04 -3.64
C LYS A 87 -6.64 19.82 -4.94
N ALA A 88 -5.87 20.90 -5.08
CA ALA A 88 -5.75 21.57 -6.34
C ALA A 88 -5.32 20.51 -7.35
N LYS A 89 -6.15 20.29 -8.38
CA LYS A 89 -5.84 19.43 -9.51
C LYS A 89 -4.50 19.92 -10.07
N GLY A 90 -3.43 19.21 -9.76
CA GLY A 90 -2.16 19.42 -10.43
C GLY A 90 -2.40 19.14 -11.90
N LYS A 91 -2.25 20.16 -12.74
CA LYS A 91 -2.24 20.00 -14.19
C LYS A 91 -1.12 19.01 -14.54
N SER A 92 -1.46 17.82 -15.00
CA SER A 92 -0.55 17.04 -15.83
C SER A 92 -0.35 17.87 -17.10
N LYS A 93 0.81 18.53 -17.19
CA LYS A 93 1.31 19.02 -18.46
C LYS A 93 1.73 17.77 -19.22
N ASP A 94 0.84 17.23 -20.03
CA ASP A 94 1.26 16.37 -21.13
C ASP A 94 2.07 17.29 -22.06
N PRO A 95 3.33 16.97 -22.39
CA PRO A 95 4.03 17.73 -23.40
C PRO A 95 3.26 17.59 -24.71
N GLU A 96 2.77 18.72 -25.21
CA GLU A 96 2.38 18.90 -26.60
C GLU A 96 3.45 18.25 -27.48
N ASN A 97 3.04 17.29 -28.29
CA ASN A 97 3.80 16.89 -29.47
C ASN A 97 3.27 17.76 -30.63
N PRO A 98 3.98 18.81 -31.07
CA PRO A 98 3.76 19.39 -32.37
C PRO A 98 4.25 18.36 -33.41
N MET A 99 3.40 17.90 -34.32
CA MET A 99 3.32 18.43 -35.70
C MET A 99 4.69 18.31 -36.41
N ASP A 100 4.91 17.58 -37.50
CA ASP A 100 4.07 17.16 -38.63
C ASP A 100 4.90 16.24 -39.59
N GLN A 101 4.27 15.76 -40.68
CA GLN A 101 4.83 15.43 -42.00
C GLN A 101 5.50 14.04 -42.15
N ASP A 102 5.25 13.19 -43.15
CA ASP A 102 4.46 13.28 -44.38
C ASP A 102 4.11 11.85 -44.85
N SER A 103 3.07 11.78 -45.65
CA SER A 103 2.75 10.68 -46.55
C SER A 103 3.95 10.17 -47.34
N GLU A 104 4.13 8.86 -47.45
CA GLU A 104 4.43 8.23 -48.74
C GLU A 104 4.08 6.73 -48.70
N LYS A 105 3.13 6.40 -49.56
CA LYS A 105 2.74 5.07 -50.04
C LYS A 105 3.65 4.77 -51.23
N GLU A 106 3.90 3.47 -51.47
CA GLU A 106 4.63 2.87 -52.61
C GLU A 106 6.11 2.63 -52.32
N THR A 107 6.69 1.46 -52.52
CA THR A 107 6.36 0.28 -53.35
C THR A 107 6.59 -1.03 -52.62
#